data_AF-A0A074XYT1-F1
#
_entry.id   AF-A0A074XYT1-F1
#
_cell.length_a   1.000
_cell.length_b   1.000
_cell.length_c   1.000
_cell.angle_alpha   90.00
_cell.angle_beta   90.00
_cell.angle_gamma   90.00
#
_symmetry.space_group_name_H-M   'P 1'
#
loop_
_entity.id
_entity.type
_entity.pdbx_description
1 polymer ?
#
loop_
_entity_poly.entity_id
_entity_poly.type
_entity_poly.pdbx_seq_one_letter_code
_entity_poly.pdbx_strand_id
1 'polypeptide(L)'
;RRRQTKAACMACRRRKSKCDGGRPSCKICNDKAISCQYSVEEGVTQQQATKEQLKSYKDVLALLRNSSSRDCDAIIHILKSMEDLNDACRFI
;
A
#
# COMPACT_ATOMS: atom_id res chain seq x y z
N ARG A 1 6.79 28.94 3.60
CA ARG A 1 6.37 27.73 4.36
C ARG A 1 6.50 26.51 3.44
N ARG A 2 7.46 25.59 3.66
CA ARG A 2 7.61 24.41 2.77
C ARG A 2 6.42 23.46 2.99
N ARG A 3 5.74 23.03 1.91
CA ARG A 3 4.60 22.10 1.98
C ARG A 3 5.03 20.82 2.69
N GLN A 4 4.23 20.37 3.65
CA GLN A 4 4.43 19.08 4.29
C GLN A 4 4.06 17.99 3.28
N THR A 5 4.97 17.07 3.00
CA THR A 5 4.66 15.92 2.13
C THR A 5 3.67 14.99 2.82
N LYS A 6 2.76 14.40 2.04
CA LYS A 6 1.79 13.40 2.53
C LYS A 6 2.45 12.08 2.93
N ALA A 7 3.60 11.75 2.32
CA ALA A 7 4.39 10.57 2.66
C ALA A 7 5.89 10.85 2.46
N ALA A 8 6.69 10.48 3.46
CA ALA A 8 8.14 10.41 3.32
C ALA A 8 8.55 9.09 2.65
N CYS A 9 9.63 9.12 1.85
CA CYS A 9 10.22 7.89 1.31
C CYS A 9 10.79 7.01 2.44
N MET A 10 10.99 5.73 2.16
CA MET A 10 11.45 4.74 3.14
C MET A 10 12.83 5.08 3.72
N ALA A 11 13.76 5.54 2.88
CA ALA A 11 15.09 5.94 3.33
C ALA A 11 15.03 7.12 4.32
N CYS A 12 14.25 8.17 4.01
CA CYS A 12 14.08 9.31 4.89
C CYS A 12 13.35 8.94 6.18
N ARG A 13 12.36 8.04 6.13
CA ARG A 13 11.71 7.51 7.35
C ARG A 13 12.71 6.80 8.25
N ARG A 14 13.49 5.87 7.70
CA ARG A 14 14.49 5.10 8.46
C ARG A 14 15.53 6.01 9.12
N ARG A 15 15.93 7.07 8.43
CA ARG A 15 16.91 8.06 8.92
C ARG A 15 16.29 9.19 9.74
N LYS A 16 14.96 9.22 9.89
CA LYS A 16 14.20 10.31 10.52
C LYS A 16 14.53 11.69 9.94
N SER A 17 14.89 11.76 8.66
CA SER A 17 15.22 13.00 7.97
C SER A 17 13.99 13.60 7.29
N LYS A 18 13.98 14.93 7.10
CA LYS A 18 12.88 15.64 6.44
C LYS A 18 12.83 15.30 4.95
N CYS A 19 11.83 14.53 4.54
CA CYS A 19 11.57 14.25 3.13
C CYS A 19 10.84 15.42 2.46
N ASP A 20 11.25 15.79 1.25
CA ASP A 20 10.59 16.79 0.41
C ASP A 20 9.45 16.20 -0.43
N GLY A 21 9.40 14.87 -0.60
CA GLY A 21 8.31 14.19 -1.29
C GLY A 21 8.51 14.06 -2.81
N GLY A 22 9.66 14.48 -3.36
CA GLY A 22 9.95 14.37 -4.79
C GLY A 22 9.92 12.93 -5.30
N ARG A 23 9.38 12.75 -6.52
CA ARG A 23 9.34 11.47 -7.26
C ARG A 23 10.02 11.67 -8.63
N PRO A 24 10.77 10.68 -9.16
CA PRO A 24 10.98 9.33 -8.63
C PRO A 24 11.93 9.24 -7.44
N SER A 25 12.74 10.28 -7.18
CA SER A 25 13.64 10.35 -6.02
C SER A 25 13.50 11.68 -5.30
N CYS A 26 13.56 11.64 -3.98
CA CYS A 26 13.51 12.83 -3.12
C CYS A 26 14.88 13.51 -3.09
N LYS A 27 14.95 14.83 -2.86
CA LYS A 27 16.22 15.58 -2.98
C LYS A 27 17.34 15.00 -2.10
N ILE A 28 17.04 14.63 -0.85
CA ILE A 28 18.05 14.04 0.06
C ILE A 28 18.57 12.71 -0.46
N CYS A 29 17.70 11.89 -1.05
CA CYS A 29 18.11 10.58 -1.56
C CYS A 29 18.93 10.73 -2.84
N ASN A 30 18.55 11.68 -3.70
CA ASN A 30 19.30 12.02 -4.90
C ASN A 30 20.70 12.57 -4.56
N ASP A 31 20.79 13.56 -3.67
CA ASP A 31 22.06 14.17 -3.25
C ASP A 31 23.01 13.16 -2.59
N LYS A 32 22.45 12.15 -1.91
CA LYS A 32 23.23 11.09 -1.26
C LYS A 32 23.45 9.86 -2.16
N ALA A 33 22.97 9.88 -3.40
CA ALA A 33 23.03 8.77 -4.34
C ALA A 33 22.56 7.42 -3.73
N ILE A 34 21.44 7.44 -2.99
CA ILE A 34 20.87 6.23 -2.38
C ILE A 34 19.54 5.85 -3.01
N SER A 35 19.17 4.57 -2.88
CA SER A 35 17.86 4.09 -3.29
C SER A 35 16.73 4.84 -2.59
N CYS A 36 15.84 5.43 -3.38
CA CYS A 36 14.66 6.14 -2.93
C CYS A 36 13.42 5.34 -3.33
N GLN A 37 12.71 4.80 -2.35
CA GLN A 37 11.47 4.08 -2.59
C GLN A 37 10.36 4.62 -1.69
N TYR A 38 9.17 4.75 -2.25
CA TYR A 38 7.96 5.12 -1.53
C TYR A 38 7.09 3.86 -1.38
N SER A 39 6.54 3.65 -0.19
CA SER A 39 5.65 2.53 0.13
C SER A 39 4.18 2.78 -0.23
N VAL A 40 3.88 3.96 -0.77
CA VAL A 40 2.54 4.40 -1.13
C VAL A 40 2.62 5.22 -2.40
N GLU A 41 1.49 5.34 -3.10
CA GLU A 41 1.35 6.18 -4.29
C GLU A 41 1.47 7.68 -3.99
N GLU A 42 1.61 8.48 -5.04
CA GLU A 42 1.58 9.93 -4.90
C GLU A 42 0.20 10.39 -4.43
N GLY A 43 0.16 11.40 -3.55
CA GLY A 43 -1.11 11.92 -3.05
C GLY A 43 -1.75 11.10 -1.92
N VAL A 44 -1.24 9.90 -1.62
CA VAL A 44 -1.76 9.00 -0.57
C VAL A 44 -0.88 9.09 0.68
N THR A 45 -1.49 9.26 1.86
CA THR A 45 -0.76 9.16 3.13
C THR A 45 -0.56 7.70 3.53
N GLN A 46 0.43 7.41 4.36
CA GLN A 46 0.61 6.04 4.87
C GLN A 46 -0.63 5.51 5.60
N GLN A 47 -1.26 6.37 6.40
CA GLN A 47 -2.46 6.00 7.14
C GLN A 47 -3.63 5.66 6.20
N GLN A 48 -3.78 6.41 5.10
CA GLN A 48 -4.80 6.12 4.09
C GLN A 48 -4.54 4.77 3.42
N ALA A 49 -3.32 4.50 2.97
CA ALA A 49 -2.98 3.22 2.35
C ALA A 49 -3.22 2.04 3.30
N THR A 50 -2.80 2.16 4.57
CA THR A 50 -3.03 1.11 5.57
C THR A 50 -4.51 0.91 5.88
N LYS A 51 -5.31 1.99 5.91
CA LYS A 51 -6.76 1.90 6.11
C LYS A 51 -7.45 1.20 4.94
N GLU A 52 -7.04 1.50 3.71
CA GLU A 52 -7.57 0.85 2.50
C GLU A 52 -7.24 -0.65 2.52
N GLN A 53 -5.98 -1.00 2.80
CA GLN A 53 -5.57 -2.40 2.89
C GLN A 53 -6.35 -3.16 3.98
N LEU A 54 -6.55 -2.55 5.15
CA LEU A 54 -7.36 -3.16 6.23
C LEU A 54 -8.82 -3.35 5.82
N LYS A 55 -9.37 -2.44 5.02
CA LYS A 55 -10.72 -2.59 4.46
C LYS A 55 -10.79 -3.80 3.53
N SER A 56 -9.85 -3.95 2.60
CA SER A 56 -9.78 -5.12 1.70
C SER A 56 -9.74 -6.45 2.47
N TYR A 57 -8.92 -6.53 3.53
CA TYR A 57 -8.91 -7.73 4.39
C TYR A 57 -10.26 -8.00 5.07
N LYS A 58 -10.94 -6.96 5.56
CA LYS A 58 -12.26 -7.12 6.18
C LYS A 58 -13.30 -7.58 5.17
N ASP A 59 -13.26 -7.05 3.96
CA ASP A 59 -14.21 -7.39 2.90
C ASP A 59 -14.07 -8.87 2.51
N VAL A 60 -12.83 -9.37 2.36
CA VAL A 60 -12.57 -10.80 2.11
C VAL A 60 -13.08 -11.68 3.26
N LEU A 61 -12.84 -11.29 4.51
CA LEU A 61 -13.32 -12.06 5.66
C LEU A 61 -14.85 -12.09 5.73
N ALA A 62 -15.50 -10.97 5.42
CA ALA A 62 -16.96 -10.90 5.37
C ALA A 62 -17.53 -11.79 4.27
N LEU A 63 -16.91 -11.76 3.09
CA LEU A 63 -17.28 -12.61 1.97
C LEU A 63 -17.16 -14.10 2.33
N LEU A 64 -15.98 -14.55 2.78
CA LEU A 64 -15.76 -15.95 3.18
C LEU A 64 -16.70 -16.40 4.31
N ARG A 65 -17.10 -15.51 5.21
CA ARG A 65 -18.03 -15.82 6.30
C ARG A 65 -19.48 -15.98 5.82
N ASN A 66 -19.88 -15.25 4.79
CA ASN A 66 -21.27 -15.20 4.31
C ASN A 66 -21.54 -16.14 3.12
N SER A 67 -20.48 -16.59 2.44
CA SER A 67 -20.56 -17.49 1.29
C SER A 67 -20.83 -18.95 1.68
N SER A 68 -21.38 -19.72 0.75
CA SER A 68 -21.54 -21.18 0.93
C SER A 68 -20.18 -21.89 0.88
N SER A 69 -20.07 -23.11 1.43
CA SER A 69 -18.80 -23.86 1.39
C SER A 69 -18.25 -24.07 -0.03
N ARG A 70 -19.13 -24.25 -1.03
CA ARG A 70 -18.74 -24.39 -2.43
C ARG A 70 -18.15 -23.08 -3.00
N ASP A 71 -18.74 -21.94 -2.62
CA ASP A 71 -18.26 -20.64 -3.08
C ASP A 71 -16.96 -20.24 -2.37
N CYS A 72 -16.78 -20.63 -1.11
CA CYS A 72 -15.54 -20.43 -0.36
C CYS A 72 -14.33 -21.05 -1.06
N ASP A 73 -14.47 -22.27 -1.61
CA ASP A 73 -13.38 -22.93 -2.33
C ASP A 73 -12.99 -22.17 -3.60
N ALA A 74 -13.98 -21.67 -4.35
CA ALA A 74 -13.74 -20.84 -5.53
C ALA A 74 -13.05 -19.51 -5.16
N ILE A 75 -13.52 -18.85 -4.10
CA ILE A 75 -12.93 -17.60 -3.58
C ILE A 75 -11.46 -17.83 -3.15
N ILE A 76 -11.19 -18.90 -2.40
CA ILE A 76 -9.83 -19.23 -1.95
C ILE A 76 -8.91 -19.51 -3.15
N HIS A 77 -9.41 -20.18 -4.20
CA HIS A 77 -8.63 -20.42 -5.41
C HIS A 77 -8.24 -19.10 -6.10
N ILE A 78 -9.18 -18.16 -6.23
CA ILE A 78 -8.92 -16.82 -6.79
C ILE A 78 -7.87 -16.09 -5.94
N LEU A 79 -8.06 -16.05 -4.61
CA LEU A 79 -7.14 -15.38 -3.69
C LEU A 79 -5.71 -15.97 -3.74
N LYS A 80 -5.56 -17.28 -3.94
CA LYS A 80 -4.25 -17.94 -4.06
C LYS A 80 -3.57 -17.70 -5.41
N SER A 81 -4.33 -17.36 -6.45
CA SER A 81 -3.82 -17.14 -7.80
C SER A 81 -3.26 -15.74 -8.04
N MET A 82 -3.49 -14.80 -7.12
CA MET A 82 -3.06 -13.40 -7.25
C MET A 82 -1.98 -13.04 -6.23
N GLU A 83 -0.99 -12.23 -6.66
CA GLU A 83 0.09 -11.75 -5.79
C GLU A 83 -0.34 -10.57 -4.90
N ASP A 84 -1.27 -9.73 -5.36
CA ASP A 84 -1.79 -8.58 -4.61
C ASP A 84 -3.26 -8.75 -4.22
N LEU A 85 -3.55 -8.51 -2.94
CA LEU A 85 -4.87 -8.73 -2.34
C LEU A 85 -5.88 -7.65 -2.75
N ASN A 86 -5.43 -6.43 -3.07
CA ASN A 86 -6.32 -5.41 -3.62
C ASN A 86 -6.74 -5.76 -5.04
N ASP A 87 -5.85 -6.35 -5.84
CA ASP A 87 -6.21 -6.86 -7.15
C ASP A 87 -7.18 -8.03 -7.03
N ALA A 88 -6.94 -8.97 -6.11
CA ALA A 88 -7.87 -10.07 -5.84
C ALA A 88 -9.27 -9.61 -5.44
N CYS A 89 -9.38 -8.58 -4.60
CA CYS A 89 -10.67 -7.99 -4.23
C CYS A 89 -11.41 -7.30 -5.39
N ARG A 90 -10.77 -6.98 -6.52
CA ARG A 90 -11.48 -6.40 -7.68
C ARG A 90 -12.23 -7.45 -8.50
N PHE A 91 -11.84 -8.71 -8.38
CA PHE A 91 -12.40 -9.82 -9.17
C PHE A 91 -13.46 -10.62 -8.43
N ILE A 92 -13.74 -10.25 -7.18
CA ILE A 92 -14.77 -10.86 -6.35
C ILE A 92 -15.91 -9.84 -6.15
#